data_AF-A0A955E6W3-F1
#
_entry.id   AF-A0A955E6W3-F1
#
_cell.length_a   1.000
_cell.length_b   1.000
_cell.length_c   1.000
_cell.angle_alpha   90.00
_cell.angle_beta   90.00
_cell.angle_gamma   90.00
#
_symmetry.space_group_name_H-M   'P 1'
#
loop_
_entity.id
_entity.type
_entity.pdbx_description
1 polymer ?
#
loop_
_entity_poly.entity_id
_entity_poly.type
_entity_poly.pdbx_seq_one_letter_code
_entity_poly.pdbx_strand_id
1 'polypeptide(L)'
;MMTRLISAGVALAISCSATGQSINIDFGDPARVPDNAYGAAGLPGVWNTFGVIGSGQNLPLVDRFGNATAATIRNVGGTALLITNDPATSGDDDDLMDDMLTSMNNPIDACIWIDHLEAGTYEVLIYAMTPNDPALISRTRVDFADQGPAFIGGSWPGAHQQGVTYSRHTVTIGANGTIGLHSGLLSANVQSGINGIQIRRIPADCPGDATGDLQVDVEDLNAVLSAWGTNVAAGVGPDLANADGFIDVDDLNAVLGAWGSVCE
;
A
#
# COMPACT_ATOMS: atom_id res chain seq x y z
N MET A 1 -58.99 -27.02 -8.99
CA MET A 1 -58.22 -25.87 -9.48
C MET A 1 -57.25 -25.49 -8.37
N MET A 2 -55.99 -25.96 -8.46
CA MET A 2 -54.97 -25.81 -7.42
C MET A 2 -54.01 -24.69 -7.84
N THR A 3 -54.12 -23.54 -7.17
CA THR A 3 -53.31 -22.35 -7.45
C THR A 3 -51.96 -22.51 -6.74
N ARG A 4 -50.88 -22.72 -7.49
CA ARG A 4 -49.51 -22.75 -6.96
C ARG A 4 -48.97 -21.32 -6.85
N LEU A 5 -48.67 -20.87 -5.64
CA LEU A 5 -47.89 -19.65 -5.39
C LEU A 5 -46.42 -19.92 -5.68
N ILE A 6 -45.83 -19.13 -6.57
CA ILE A 6 -44.39 -19.08 -6.84
C ILE A 6 -43.84 -17.94 -5.99
N SER A 7 -43.12 -18.26 -4.90
CA SER A 7 -42.36 -17.27 -4.14
C SER A 7 -41.06 -16.96 -4.89
N ALA A 8 -40.95 -15.75 -5.45
CA ALA A 8 -39.69 -15.20 -5.92
C ALA A 8 -38.89 -14.71 -4.71
N GLY A 9 -37.86 -15.46 -4.33
CA GLY A 9 -36.88 -15.01 -3.34
C GLY A 9 -36.01 -13.92 -3.97
N VAL A 10 -36.16 -12.69 -3.51
CA VAL A 10 -35.23 -11.60 -3.82
C VAL A 10 -33.97 -11.86 -3.00
N ALA A 11 -32.89 -12.28 -3.66
CA ALA A 11 -31.57 -12.31 -3.07
C ALA A 11 -31.04 -10.86 -3.03
N LEU A 12 -30.99 -10.25 -1.83
CA LEU A 12 -30.18 -9.06 -1.64
C LEU A 12 -28.72 -9.47 -1.79
N ALA A 13 -28.09 -9.08 -2.89
CA ALA A 13 -26.64 -9.10 -2.99
C ALA A 13 -26.11 -7.99 -2.09
N ILE A 14 -25.54 -8.37 -0.94
CA ILE A 14 -24.72 -7.46 -0.16
C ILE A 14 -23.44 -7.30 -0.96
N SER A 15 -23.31 -6.20 -1.70
CA SER A 15 -22.03 -5.77 -2.23
C SER A 15 -21.15 -5.43 -1.02
N CYS A 16 -20.23 -6.32 -0.65
CA CYS A 16 -19.08 -5.88 0.13
C CYS A 16 -18.41 -4.80 -0.70
N SER A 17 -18.43 -3.56 -0.21
CA SER A 17 -17.57 -2.52 -0.72
C SER A 17 -16.14 -3.07 -0.72
N ALA A 18 -15.50 -3.06 -1.88
CA ALA A 18 -14.11 -3.44 -2.01
C ALA A 18 -13.30 -2.40 -1.27
N THR A 19 -12.93 -2.70 -0.03
CA THR A 19 -11.92 -1.95 0.70
C THR A 19 -10.62 -2.07 -0.07
N GLY A 20 -9.99 -0.94 -0.36
CA GLY A 20 -8.76 -0.82 -1.11
C GLY A 20 -7.66 -1.75 -0.61
N GLN A 21 -7.01 -2.42 -1.56
CA GLN A 21 -6.05 -3.48 -1.28
C GLN A 21 -4.69 -2.95 -0.82
N SER A 22 -4.61 -2.47 0.42
CA SER A 22 -3.34 -2.11 1.05
C SER A 22 -2.67 -3.34 1.68
N ILE A 23 -1.38 -3.55 1.41
CA ILE A 23 -0.63 -4.76 1.76
C ILE A 23 0.72 -4.37 2.39
N ASN A 24 1.05 -4.96 3.53
CA ASN A 24 2.38 -4.93 4.12
C ASN A 24 3.08 -6.29 3.85
N ILE A 25 4.34 -6.26 3.45
CA ILE A 25 5.16 -7.43 3.12
C ILE A 25 6.50 -7.30 3.83
N ASP A 26 6.93 -8.39 4.45
CA ASP A 26 8.17 -8.52 5.18
C ASP A 26 8.98 -9.70 4.59
N PHE A 27 10.28 -9.51 4.36
CA PHE A 27 11.17 -10.53 3.81
C PHE A 27 12.22 -10.97 4.82
N GLY A 28 11.89 -12.01 5.57
CA GLY A 28 12.59 -12.25 6.80
C GLY A 28 12.48 -13.65 7.39
N ASP A 29 12.94 -13.74 8.63
CA ASP A 29 12.70 -14.91 9.48
C ASP A 29 11.22 -14.93 9.88
N PRO A 30 10.44 -15.99 9.57
CA PRO A 30 9.03 -16.07 9.97
C PRO A 30 8.80 -16.07 11.49
N ALA A 31 9.85 -16.17 12.31
CA ALA A 31 9.78 -15.99 13.76
C ALA A 31 9.92 -14.52 14.22
N ARG A 32 10.33 -13.61 13.33
CA ARG A 32 10.52 -12.17 13.55
C ARG A 32 9.64 -11.42 12.57
N VAL A 33 8.43 -11.10 13.01
CA VAL A 33 7.42 -10.45 12.16
C VAL A 33 7.01 -9.17 12.87
N PRO A 34 7.03 -8.01 12.19
CA PRO A 34 6.58 -6.78 12.81
C PRO A 34 5.13 -6.87 13.31
N ASP A 35 4.85 -6.27 14.47
CA ASP A 35 3.52 -6.26 15.06
C ASP A 35 2.50 -5.53 14.15
N ASN A 36 1.23 -5.92 14.23
CA ASN A 36 0.16 -5.30 13.43
C ASN A 36 -0.03 -3.80 13.75
N ALA A 37 0.38 -3.33 14.93
CA ALA A 37 0.37 -1.92 15.30
C ALA A 37 1.54 -1.13 14.69
N TYR A 38 2.54 -1.80 14.13
CA TYR A 38 3.70 -1.17 13.54
C TYR A 38 3.46 -0.77 12.09
N GLY A 39 3.52 0.53 11.82
CA GLY A 39 3.30 1.10 10.50
C GLY A 39 4.56 1.35 9.67
N ALA A 40 5.75 1.18 10.25
CA ALA A 40 7.01 1.61 9.66
C ALA A 40 6.94 3.08 9.17
N ALA A 41 7.07 3.30 7.86
CA ALA A 41 6.92 4.63 7.24
C ALA A 41 5.54 4.83 6.58
N GLY A 42 4.73 3.78 6.50
CA GLY A 42 3.40 3.76 5.90
C GLY A 42 2.30 3.59 6.94
N LEU A 43 1.50 2.53 6.82
CA LEU A 43 0.33 2.28 7.66
C LEU A 43 0.47 0.97 8.45
N PRO A 44 -0.01 0.93 9.70
CA PRO A 44 -0.05 -0.30 10.48
C PRO A 44 -1.02 -1.31 9.86
N GLY A 45 -0.74 -2.59 10.10
CA GLY A 45 -1.57 -3.72 9.71
C GLY A 45 -0.79 -5.02 9.62
N VAL A 46 -1.48 -6.07 9.19
CA VAL A 46 -0.92 -7.42 9.01
C VAL A 46 0.23 -7.42 8.01
N TRP A 47 1.38 -7.93 8.45
CA TRP A 47 2.56 -8.14 7.61
C TRP A 47 2.54 -9.56 7.00
N ASN A 48 2.58 -9.62 5.67
CA ASN A 48 2.75 -10.87 4.95
C ASN A 48 4.25 -11.23 4.94
N THR A 49 4.68 -12.14 5.82
CA THR A 49 6.10 -12.51 5.94
C THR A 49 6.47 -13.67 5.02
N PHE A 50 7.57 -13.51 4.30
CA PHE A 50 8.13 -14.52 3.40
C PHE A 50 9.62 -14.67 3.58
N GLY A 51 10.11 -15.90 3.53
CA GLY A 51 11.52 -16.14 3.25
C GLY A 51 11.84 -16.01 1.75
N VAL A 52 12.81 -16.78 1.26
CA VAL A 52 13.05 -16.86 -0.20
C VAL A 52 11.88 -17.56 -0.89
N ILE A 53 11.10 -16.81 -1.67
CA ILE A 53 10.05 -17.37 -2.53
C ILE A 53 10.71 -18.09 -3.71
N GLY A 54 10.41 -19.39 -3.86
CA GLY A 54 10.97 -20.23 -4.90
C GLY A 54 10.49 -19.87 -6.30
N SER A 55 11.30 -20.19 -7.31
CA SER A 55 10.96 -19.91 -8.71
C SER A 55 9.66 -20.61 -9.12
N GLY A 56 8.77 -19.87 -9.80
CA GLY A 56 7.47 -20.37 -10.25
C GLY A 56 6.39 -20.46 -9.17
N GLN A 57 6.68 -20.03 -7.94
CA GLN A 57 5.67 -19.95 -6.89
C GLN A 57 4.95 -18.60 -6.93
N ASN A 58 3.62 -18.66 -6.78
CA ASN A 58 2.76 -17.51 -6.50
C ASN A 58 2.12 -17.76 -5.13
N LEU A 59 2.35 -16.86 -4.18
CA LEU A 59 1.81 -16.98 -2.82
C LEU A 59 0.68 -15.98 -2.62
N PRO A 60 -0.42 -16.35 -1.95
CA PRO A 60 -1.53 -15.45 -1.70
C PRO A 60 -1.13 -14.34 -0.72
N LEU A 61 -1.77 -13.18 -0.84
CA LEU A 61 -1.61 -12.06 0.07
C LEU A 61 -2.92 -11.75 0.81
N VAL A 62 -2.79 -11.35 2.07
CA VAL A 62 -3.86 -10.68 2.82
C VAL A 62 -3.65 -9.18 2.82
N ASP A 63 -4.74 -8.43 2.96
CA ASP A 63 -4.68 -6.98 3.17
C ASP A 63 -4.14 -6.65 4.57
N ARG A 64 -3.98 -5.35 4.85
CA ARG A 64 -3.51 -4.84 6.15
C ARG A 64 -4.42 -5.19 7.33
N PHE A 65 -5.66 -5.63 7.09
CA PHE A 65 -6.59 -6.07 8.12
C PHE A 65 -6.62 -7.60 8.28
N GLY A 66 -5.87 -8.33 7.44
CA GLY A 66 -5.81 -9.78 7.43
C GLY A 66 -6.90 -10.45 6.58
N ASN A 67 -7.67 -9.69 5.79
CA ASN A 67 -8.65 -10.27 4.88
C ASN A 67 -7.95 -10.86 3.66
N ALA A 68 -8.44 -12.00 3.18
CA ALA A 68 -7.95 -12.60 1.95
C ALA A 68 -8.21 -11.67 0.75
N THR A 69 -7.24 -11.56 -0.13
CA THR A 69 -7.34 -10.75 -1.35
C THR A 69 -7.11 -11.60 -2.59
N ALA A 70 -7.37 -11.05 -3.78
CA ALA A 70 -7.01 -11.71 -5.03
C ALA A 70 -5.51 -11.64 -5.34
N ALA A 71 -4.76 -10.72 -4.69
CA ALA A 71 -3.37 -10.50 -5.04
C ALA A 71 -2.48 -11.67 -4.64
N THR A 72 -1.45 -11.86 -5.46
CA THR A 72 -0.41 -12.85 -5.23
C THR A 72 0.97 -12.23 -5.41
N ILE A 73 1.93 -12.67 -4.61
CA ILE A 73 3.35 -12.30 -4.74
C ILE A 73 4.14 -13.42 -5.42
N ARG A 74 5.10 -13.02 -6.25
CA ARG A 74 6.17 -13.90 -6.75
C ARG A 74 7.50 -13.17 -6.84
N ASN A 75 8.58 -13.94 -6.79
CA ASN A 75 9.95 -13.47 -6.83
C ASN A 75 10.68 -14.01 -8.08
N VAL A 76 11.51 -13.17 -8.70
CA VAL A 76 12.49 -13.54 -9.70
C VAL A 76 13.83 -12.90 -9.31
N GLY A 77 14.85 -13.71 -9.08
CA GLY A 77 16.21 -13.24 -8.83
C GLY A 77 16.60 -13.10 -7.35
N GLY A 78 15.66 -12.90 -6.42
CA GLY A 78 15.97 -13.01 -4.99
C GLY A 78 16.32 -14.45 -4.63
N THR A 79 17.51 -14.70 -4.08
CA THR A 79 18.05 -16.06 -3.90
C THR A 79 18.42 -16.41 -2.47
N ALA A 80 18.59 -15.42 -1.60
CA ALA A 80 19.03 -15.63 -0.23
C ALA A 80 18.39 -14.62 0.70
N LEU A 81 18.32 -14.96 1.99
CA LEU A 81 18.06 -13.99 3.04
C LEU A 81 19.39 -13.62 3.69
N LEU A 82 19.67 -12.33 3.79
CA LEU A 82 20.62 -11.81 4.74
C LEU A 82 19.87 -11.61 6.04
N ILE A 83 20.22 -12.33 7.10
CA ILE A 83 19.64 -12.19 8.43
C ILE A 83 20.77 -11.78 9.35
N THR A 84 20.82 -10.51 9.75
CA THR A 84 21.88 -9.99 10.61
C THR A 84 21.33 -8.87 11.47
N ASN A 85 21.53 -8.97 12.77
CA ASN A 85 21.11 -7.94 13.70
C ASN A 85 21.92 -6.64 13.50
N ASP A 86 21.28 -5.54 13.11
CA ASP A 86 21.88 -4.21 13.24
C ASP A 86 21.77 -3.78 14.71
N PRO A 87 22.87 -3.55 15.45
CA PRO A 87 22.78 -3.14 16.85
C PRO A 87 22.10 -1.77 17.06
N ALA A 88 21.83 -1.02 15.99
CA ALA A 88 21.16 0.27 16.05
C ALA A 88 19.62 0.18 15.92
N THR A 89 19.07 -0.94 15.47
CA THR A 89 17.62 -1.20 15.41
C THR A 89 17.15 -1.89 16.69
N SER A 90 15.83 -1.85 16.96
CA SER A 90 15.23 -2.56 18.09
C SER A 90 13.72 -2.71 17.92
N GLY A 91 13.12 -3.78 18.45
CA GLY A 91 11.67 -4.01 18.38
C GLY A 91 11.22 -4.18 16.92
N ASP A 92 10.06 -3.66 16.54
CA ASP A 92 9.56 -3.84 15.17
C ASP A 92 10.47 -3.25 14.07
N ASP A 93 11.36 -2.30 14.40
CA ASP A 93 12.40 -1.84 13.46
C ASP A 93 13.43 -2.94 13.19
N ASP A 94 13.78 -3.75 14.20
CA ASP A 94 14.69 -4.88 14.05
C ASP A 94 14.03 -6.05 13.31
N ASP A 95 12.75 -6.31 13.56
CA ASP A 95 11.99 -7.34 12.86
C ASP A 95 11.76 -7.00 11.39
N LEU A 96 11.76 -5.72 10.99
CA LEU A 96 11.66 -5.32 9.58
C LEU A 96 13.00 -5.08 8.89
N MET A 97 14.02 -4.54 9.59
CA MET A 97 15.23 -4.03 8.93
C MET A 97 16.45 -4.95 9.06
N ASP A 98 16.44 -5.92 9.97
CA ASP A 98 17.58 -6.83 10.21
C ASP A 98 17.64 -8.01 9.24
N ASP A 99 16.60 -8.17 8.43
CA ASP A 99 16.56 -9.15 7.37
C ASP A 99 16.27 -8.53 6.01
N MET A 100 16.74 -9.22 4.99
CA MET A 100 16.73 -8.70 3.63
C MET A 100 16.74 -9.87 2.65
N LEU A 101 15.75 -9.92 1.76
CA LEU A 101 15.85 -10.74 0.56
C LEU A 101 16.92 -10.14 -0.34
N THR A 102 17.91 -10.93 -0.73
CA THR A 102 19.05 -10.50 -1.54
C THR A 102 19.18 -11.28 -2.85
N SER A 103 19.67 -10.60 -3.88
CA SER A 103 20.10 -11.19 -5.17
C SER A 103 21.61 -11.00 -5.37
N MET A 104 22.16 -11.70 -6.36
CA MET A 104 23.56 -11.59 -6.78
C MET A 104 23.85 -10.35 -7.65
N ASN A 105 22.87 -9.48 -7.96
CA ASN A 105 22.99 -8.28 -8.84
C ASN A 105 23.53 -8.50 -10.26
N ASN A 106 23.89 -9.73 -10.60
CA ASN A 106 24.47 -10.10 -11.86
C ASN A 106 24.14 -11.57 -12.19
N PRO A 107 23.30 -11.84 -13.19
CA PRO A 107 22.70 -10.92 -14.16
C PRO A 107 21.29 -10.41 -13.79
N ILE A 108 20.76 -10.74 -12.61
CA ILE A 108 19.33 -10.52 -12.29
C ILE A 108 19.20 -9.72 -10.99
N ASP A 109 18.37 -8.67 -11.04
CA ASP A 109 17.93 -7.91 -9.87
C ASP A 109 17.01 -8.77 -8.99
N ALA A 110 16.76 -8.37 -7.74
CA ALA A 110 15.66 -8.92 -6.97
C ALA A 110 14.36 -8.29 -7.50
N CYS A 111 13.59 -9.06 -8.25
CA CYS A 111 12.33 -8.62 -8.85
C CYS A 111 11.15 -9.25 -8.12
N ILE A 112 10.38 -8.43 -7.43
CA ILE A 112 9.12 -8.81 -6.79
C ILE A 112 7.98 -8.37 -7.70
N TRP A 113 7.05 -9.28 -7.94
CA TRP A 113 5.85 -9.02 -8.71
C TRP A 113 4.65 -9.25 -7.84
N ILE A 114 3.76 -8.27 -7.80
CA ILE A 114 2.41 -8.45 -7.26
C ILE A 114 1.47 -8.48 -8.46
N ASP A 115 0.73 -9.58 -8.56
CA ASP A 115 -0.25 -9.83 -9.61
C ASP A 115 -1.66 -9.81 -8.99
N HIS A 116 -2.67 -9.46 -9.80
CA HIS A 116 -4.08 -9.34 -9.39
C HIS A 116 -4.33 -8.30 -8.28
N LEU A 117 -3.55 -7.22 -8.27
CA LEU A 117 -3.92 -6.01 -7.54
C LEU A 117 -5.17 -5.39 -8.16
N GLU A 118 -6.04 -4.84 -7.33
CA GLU A 118 -7.15 -4.02 -7.80
C GLU A 118 -6.65 -2.77 -8.52
N ALA A 119 -7.37 -2.35 -9.56
CA ALA A 119 -7.05 -1.12 -10.26
C ALA A 119 -7.19 0.10 -9.31
N GLY A 120 -6.26 1.05 -9.44
CA GLY A 120 -6.20 2.23 -8.57
C GLY A 120 -4.81 2.84 -8.51
N THR A 121 -4.70 3.95 -7.80
CA THR A 121 -3.41 4.59 -7.51
C THR A 121 -2.87 4.08 -6.18
N TYR A 122 -1.58 3.80 -6.12
CA TYR A 122 -0.92 3.28 -4.93
C TYR A 122 0.34 4.08 -4.61
N GLU A 123 0.58 4.31 -3.32
CA GLU A 123 1.89 4.62 -2.78
C GLU A 123 2.61 3.31 -2.50
N VAL A 124 3.85 3.20 -2.94
CA VAL A 124 4.71 2.05 -2.70
C VAL A 124 5.95 2.48 -1.93
N LEU A 125 6.14 1.87 -0.78
CA LEU A 125 7.34 2.01 0.04
C LEU A 125 8.16 0.73 -0.09
N ILE A 126 9.42 0.85 -0.49
CA ILE A 126 10.37 -0.29 -0.53
C ILE A 126 11.46 -0.02 0.49
N TYR A 127 11.55 -0.88 1.51
CA TYR A 127 12.60 -0.86 2.53
C TYR A 127 13.82 -1.65 2.02
N ALA A 128 15.00 -1.05 2.04
CA ALA A 128 16.18 -1.63 1.39
C ALA A 128 17.52 -1.23 2.02
N MET A 129 17.54 -0.97 3.33
CA MET A 129 18.78 -0.70 4.09
C MET A 129 19.50 -2.02 4.35
N THR A 130 20.81 -2.05 4.14
CA THR A 130 21.59 -3.26 4.41
C THR A 130 21.94 -3.33 5.90
N PRO A 131 21.47 -4.34 6.66
CA PRO A 131 21.56 -4.32 8.12
C PRO A 131 22.98 -4.47 8.69
N ASN A 132 23.91 -5.05 7.92
CA ASN A 132 25.25 -5.38 8.41
C ASN A 132 26.37 -4.49 7.87
N ASP A 133 26.06 -3.61 6.92
CA ASP A 133 27.04 -2.73 6.30
C ASP A 133 26.41 -1.43 5.80
N PRO A 134 26.57 -0.31 6.53
CA PRO A 134 26.01 0.98 6.14
C PRO A 134 26.68 1.60 4.90
N ALA A 135 27.81 1.05 4.43
CA ALA A 135 28.44 1.49 3.18
C ALA A 135 27.76 0.90 1.93
N LEU A 136 26.94 -0.15 2.08
CA LEU A 136 26.19 -0.74 0.99
C LEU A 136 24.91 0.05 0.73
N ILE A 137 24.66 0.33 -0.56
CA ILE A 137 23.46 1.01 -1.03
C ILE A 137 22.69 0.10 -1.98
N SER A 138 21.40 -0.05 -1.74
CA SER A 138 20.47 -0.72 -2.63
C SER A 138 19.92 0.28 -3.64
N ARG A 139 19.65 -0.16 -4.87
CA ARG A 139 18.92 0.66 -5.84
C ARG A 139 17.53 0.10 -6.07
N THR A 140 16.49 0.80 -5.62
CA THR A 140 15.11 0.38 -5.75
C THR A 140 14.40 1.06 -6.92
N ARG A 141 13.41 0.39 -7.51
CA ARG A 141 12.54 0.95 -8.56
C ARG A 141 11.18 0.27 -8.55
N VAL A 142 10.15 1.02 -8.93
CA VAL A 142 8.82 0.50 -9.28
C VAL A 142 8.59 0.68 -10.78
N ASP A 143 8.09 -0.35 -11.45
CA ASP A 143 7.74 -0.26 -12.87
C ASP A 143 6.56 0.68 -13.10
N PHE A 144 6.72 1.60 -14.05
CA PHE A 144 5.71 2.60 -14.44
C PHE A 144 5.30 3.56 -13.31
N ALA A 145 6.08 3.65 -12.23
CA ALA A 145 5.88 4.69 -11.23
C ALA A 145 6.25 6.08 -11.77
N ASP A 146 5.66 7.10 -11.14
CA ASP A 146 5.91 8.51 -11.46
C ASP A 146 7.35 8.91 -11.11
N GLN A 147 7.90 8.30 -10.07
CA GLN A 147 9.27 8.50 -9.61
C GLN A 147 10.23 7.53 -10.32
N GLY A 148 11.44 8.01 -10.55
CA GLY A 148 12.54 7.17 -11.03
C GLY A 148 13.10 6.25 -9.94
N PRO A 149 14.11 5.43 -10.31
CA PRO A 149 14.85 4.62 -9.37
C PRO A 149 15.50 5.46 -8.25
N ALA A 150 15.56 4.92 -7.04
CA ALA A 150 16.15 5.55 -5.86
C ALA A 150 17.30 4.71 -5.29
N PHE A 151 18.29 5.37 -4.68
CA PHE A 151 19.34 4.70 -3.92
C PHE A 151 19.04 4.80 -2.43
N ILE A 152 19.03 3.67 -1.74
CA ILE A 152 18.64 3.49 -0.34
C ILE A 152 19.81 2.84 0.41
N GLY A 153 20.20 3.39 1.54
CA GLY A 153 21.26 2.83 2.39
C GLY A 153 21.92 3.89 3.26
N GLY A 154 22.91 3.46 4.03
CA GLY A 154 23.49 4.25 5.12
C GLY A 154 23.26 3.59 6.48
N SER A 155 23.71 4.25 7.54
CA SER A 155 23.43 3.83 8.91
C SER A 155 21.96 4.08 9.28
N TRP A 156 21.39 3.21 10.12
CA TRP A 156 20.09 3.45 10.73
C TRP A 156 20.04 4.86 11.36
N PRO A 157 19.10 5.74 10.96
CA PRO A 157 19.09 7.12 11.43
C PRO A 157 18.31 7.32 12.74
N GLY A 158 17.86 6.23 13.38
CA GLY A 158 17.06 6.25 14.62
C GLY A 158 15.55 6.21 14.39
N ALA A 159 15.10 6.31 13.14
CA ALA A 159 13.71 6.14 12.70
C ALA A 159 13.70 5.89 11.18
N HIS A 160 12.54 5.56 10.60
CA HIS A 160 12.43 5.46 9.15
C HIS A 160 12.67 6.80 8.45
N GLN A 161 13.59 6.82 7.49
CA GLN A 161 13.94 8.00 6.72
C GLN A 161 14.03 7.66 5.23
N GLN A 162 13.29 8.42 4.41
CA GLN A 162 13.34 8.25 2.95
C GLN A 162 14.76 8.52 2.43
N GLY A 163 15.24 7.65 1.54
CA GLY A 163 16.60 7.69 1.01
C GLY A 163 17.64 6.98 1.87
N VAL A 164 17.31 6.63 3.13
CA VAL A 164 18.18 5.85 4.01
C VAL A 164 17.59 4.46 4.24
N THR A 165 16.36 4.40 4.74
CA THR A 165 15.71 3.13 5.11
C THR A 165 14.73 2.66 4.03
N TYR A 166 14.07 3.59 3.33
CA TYR A 166 13.09 3.27 2.30
C TYR A 166 13.10 4.24 1.11
N SER A 167 12.57 3.77 -0.02
CA SER A 167 12.17 4.59 -1.18
C SER A 167 10.65 4.71 -1.25
N ARG A 168 10.15 5.81 -1.80
CA ARG A 168 8.71 6.08 -1.97
C ARG A 168 8.40 6.30 -3.44
N HIS A 169 7.35 5.64 -3.93
CA HIS A 169 6.88 5.70 -5.30
C HIS A 169 5.35 5.84 -5.33
N THR A 170 4.82 6.38 -6.42
CA THR A 170 3.40 6.47 -6.73
C THR A 170 3.20 5.82 -8.09
N VAL A 171 2.20 4.97 -8.21
CA VAL A 171 1.94 4.20 -9.43
C VAL A 171 0.45 3.99 -9.63
N THR A 172 -0.02 4.09 -10.86
CA THR A 172 -1.40 3.74 -11.23
C THR A 172 -1.43 2.33 -11.81
N ILE A 173 -2.19 1.44 -11.15
CA ILE A 173 -2.41 0.07 -11.58
C ILE A 173 -3.66 0.01 -12.46
N GLY A 174 -3.46 -0.46 -13.70
CA GLY A 174 -4.54 -0.66 -14.66
C GLY A 174 -5.24 -2.00 -14.49
N ALA A 175 -6.11 -2.34 -15.44
CA ALA A 175 -6.92 -3.56 -15.41
C ALA A 175 -6.12 -4.88 -15.44
N ASN A 176 -4.81 -4.84 -15.73
CA ASN A 176 -3.93 -6.01 -15.64
C ASN A 176 -3.56 -6.36 -14.20
N GLY A 177 -3.69 -5.43 -13.24
CA GLY A 177 -3.45 -5.69 -11.82
C GLY A 177 -2.02 -6.09 -11.47
N THR A 178 -1.03 -5.76 -12.31
CA THR A 178 0.36 -6.18 -12.10
C THR A 178 1.25 -4.98 -11.83
N ILE A 179 2.10 -5.11 -10.80
CA ILE A 179 3.19 -4.19 -10.48
C ILE A 179 4.51 -4.95 -10.37
N GLY A 180 5.59 -4.37 -10.89
CA GLY A 180 6.95 -4.86 -10.75
C GLY A 180 7.77 -3.97 -9.82
N LEU A 181 8.39 -4.56 -8.81
CA LEU A 181 9.21 -3.92 -7.80
C LEU A 181 10.61 -4.51 -7.87
N HIS A 182 11.62 -3.67 -7.90
CA HIS A 182 12.99 -4.08 -8.20
C HIS A 182 13.95 -3.54 -7.18
N SER A 183 14.95 -4.34 -6.82
CA SER A 183 16.18 -3.89 -6.16
C SER A 183 17.39 -4.42 -6.90
N GLY A 184 18.32 -3.55 -7.25
CA GLY A 184 19.53 -3.87 -8.01
C GLY A 184 19.76 -2.97 -9.22
N LEU A 185 20.90 -3.19 -9.87
CA LEU A 185 21.22 -2.63 -11.17
C LEU A 185 22.30 -3.48 -11.84
N LEU A 186 21.93 -4.13 -12.94
CA LEU A 186 22.85 -4.90 -13.75
C LEU A 186 24.15 -4.13 -14.02
N SER A 187 25.29 -4.78 -13.73
CA SER A 187 26.65 -4.25 -13.92
C SER A 187 27.04 -3.05 -13.03
N ALA A 188 26.23 -2.69 -12.03
CA ALA A 188 26.60 -1.72 -11.02
C ALA A 188 27.04 -2.41 -9.72
N ASN A 189 27.92 -1.76 -8.96
CA ASN A 189 28.31 -2.19 -7.63
C ASN A 189 27.33 -1.65 -6.58
N VAL A 190 26.10 -2.16 -6.61
CA VAL A 190 25.03 -1.82 -5.67
C VAL A 190 24.53 -3.09 -5.02
N GLN A 191 23.98 -3.00 -3.81
CA GLN A 191 23.24 -4.08 -3.21
C GLN A 191 21.91 -4.29 -3.96
N SER A 192 21.49 -5.55 -4.05
CA SER A 192 20.15 -5.92 -4.48
C SER A 192 19.56 -6.60 -3.30
N GLY A 193 18.85 -5.83 -2.50
CA GLY A 193 17.98 -6.42 -1.53
C GLY A 193 16.82 -5.54 -1.12
N ILE A 194 15.87 -6.19 -0.47
CA ILE A 194 14.60 -5.63 -0.03
C ILE A 194 14.35 -6.25 1.34
N ASN A 195 14.21 -5.40 2.36
CA ASN A 195 13.81 -5.83 3.70
C ASN A 195 12.29 -6.07 3.74
N GLY A 196 11.52 -5.11 3.21
CA GLY A 196 10.07 -5.21 3.15
C GLY A 196 9.46 -4.23 2.15
N ILE A 197 8.14 -4.31 1.99
CA ILE A 197 7.36 -3.47 1.08
C ILE A 197 6.05 -3.08 1.76
N GLN A 198 5.60 -1.84 1.59
CA GLN A 198 4.21 -1.47 1.80
C GLN A 198 3.61 -0.96 0.50
N ILE A 199 2.48 -1.53 0.10
CA ILE A 199 1.66 -1.09 -1.03
C ILE A 199 0.40 -0.51 -0.42
N ARG A 200 0.25 0.80 -0.50
CA ARG A 200 -0.87 1.52 0.11
C ARG A 200 -1.72 2.06 -0.99
N ARG A 201 -3.00 1.70 -1.02
CA ARG A 201 -3.92 2.38 -1.91
C ARG A 201 -3.98 3.85 -1.50
N ILE A 202 -3.88 4.72 -2.50
CA ILE A 202 -4.15 6.12 -2.32
C ILE A 202 -5.62 6.29 -2.68
N PRO A 203 -6.45 6.80 -1.75
CA PRO A 203 -7.80 7.17 -2.05
C PRO A 203 -7.85 7.96 -3.34
N ALA A 204 -8.59 7.42 -4.31
CA ALA A 204 -9.12 8.28 -5.34
C ALA A 204 -9.81 9.45 -4.61
N ASP A 205 -9.66 10.66 -5.16
CA ASP A 205 -10.42 11.80 -4.65
C ASP A 205 -11.85 11.32 -4.38
N CYS A 206 -12.36 11.63 -3.20
CA CYS A 206 -13.70 11.22 -2.77
C CYS A 206 -14.64 12.41 -2.85
N PRO A 207 -15.11 12.80 -4.06
CA PRO A 207 -16.18 13.77 -4.15
C PRO A 207 -17.31 13.34 -3.21
N GLY A 208 -17.70 14.22 -2.30
CA GLY A 208 -18.78 13.92 -1.36
C GLY A 208 -18.37 13.51 0.05
N ASP A 209 -17.11 13.17 0.32
CA ASP A 209 -16.65 12.84 1.69
C ASP A 209 -16.25 14.14 2.43
N ALA A 210 -17.25 14.76 3.04
CA ALA A 210 -17.09 16.00 3.80
C ALA A 210 -16.42 15.76 5.16
N THR A 211 -16.45 14.53 5.68
CA THR A 211 -15.92 14.19 7.00
C THR A 211 -14.47 13.67 6.96
N GLY A 212 -13.99 13.30 5.78
CA GLY A 212 -12.69 12.70 5.55
C GLY A 212 -12.58 11.26 6.05
N ASP A 213 -13.71 10.58 6.21
CA ASP A 213 -13.78 9.21 6.75
C ASP A 213 -13.79 8.13 5.66
N LEU A 214 -13.62 8.55 4.40
CA LEU A 214 -13.54 7.73 3.21
C LEU A 214 -14.85 7.04 2.84
N GLN A 215 -15.97 7.45 3.42
CA GLN A 215 -17.31 7.07 3.01
C GLN A 215 -18.10 8.31 2.62
N VAL A 216 -19.06 8.15 1.72
CA VAL A 216 -20.01 9.21 1.35
C VAL A 216 -21.37 8.79 1.84
N ASP A 217 -21.78 9.26 3.00
CA ASP A 217 -23.02 8.87 3.65
C ASP A 217 -23.73 10.01 4.38
N VAL A 218 -24.53 9.68 5.40
CA VAL A 218 -25.37 10.68 6.09
C VAL A 218 -24.54 11.58 6.99
N GLU A 219 -23.37 11.15 7.41
CA GLU A 219 -22.43 11.95 8.18
C GLU A 219 -21.89 13.11 7.31
N ASP A 220 -21.59 12.87 6.02
CA ASP A 220 -21.15 13.92 5.10
C ASP A 220 -22.26 14.89 4.74
N LEU A 221 -23.47 14.39 4.50
CA LEU A 221 -24.64 15.24 4.29
C LEU A 221 -24.88 16.14 5.50
N ASN A 222 -24.78 15.59 6.71
CA ASN A 222 -24.94 16.35 7.94
C ASN A 222 -23.81 17.38 8.10
N ALA A 223 -22.58 17.05 7.71
CA ALA A 223 -21.46 18.00 7.72
C ALA A 223 -21.75 19.21 6.82
N VAL A 224 -22.16 18.99 5.56
CA VAL A 224 -22.54 20.07 4.63
C VAL A 224 -23.72 20.89 5.16
N LEU A 225 -24.79 20.23 5.59
CA LEU A 225 -25.99 20.93 6.09
C LEU A 225 -25.72 21.74 7.37
N SER A 226 -24.80 21.28 8.22
CA SER A 226 -24.43 21.99 9.46
C SER A 226 -23.63 23.26 9.19
N ALA A 227 -22.90 23.32 8.08
CA ALA A 227 -22.07 24.44 7.67
C ALA A 227 -22.73 25.31 6.58
N TRP A 228 -23.98 25.06 6.23
CA TRP A 228 -24.68 25.70 5.11
C TRP A 228 -24.66 27.23 5.17
N GLY A 229 -24.26 27.86 4.06
CA GLY A 229 -24.18 29.32 3.91
C GLY A 229 -23.06 29.98 4.72
N THR A 230 -22.10 29.20 5.22
CA THR A 230 -20.91 29.70 5.92
C THR A 230 -19.70 29.73 4.99
N ASN A 231 -18.66 30.47 5.39
CA ASN A 231 -17.38 30.48 4.69
C ASN A 231 -16.39 29.60 5.43
N VAL A 232 -15.61 28.80 4.70
CA VAL A 232 -14.54 27.95 5.21
C VAL A 232 -13.25 28.21 4.41
N ALA A 233 -12.16 27.52 4.78
CA ALA A 233 -10.98 27.49 3.92
C ALA A 233 -11.31 26.68 2.65
N ALA A 234 -10.97 27.23 1.49
CA ALA A 234 -11.18 26.60 0.19
C ALA A 234 -10.71 25.13 0.16
N GLY A 235 -11.62 24.22 -0.19
CA GLY A 235 -11.35 22.79 -0.35
C GLY A 235 -11.12 22.02 0.95
N VAL A 236 -11.62 22.54 2.10
CA VAL A 236 -11.48 21.89 3.41
C VAL A 236 -12.84 21.53 3.98
N GLY A 237 -12.99 20.27 4.40
CA GLY A 237 -14.20 19.76 5.05
C GLY A 237 -15.39 19.79 4.09
N PRO A 238 -16.51 20.47 4.43
CA PRO A 238 -17.73 20.44 3.62
C PRO A 238 -17.68 21.24 2.30
N ASP A 239 -16.60 21.95 1.99
CA ASP A 239 -16.40 22.64 0.69
C ASP A 239 -15.79 21.66 -0.32
N LEU A 240 -16.65 20.98 -1.07
CA LEU A 240 -16.35 19.76 -1.81
C LEU A 240 -16.33 19.96 -3.33
N ALA A 241 -17.21 20.81 -3.87
CA ALA A 241 -17.52 20.78 -5.30
C ALA A 241 -16.60 21.65 -6.16
N ASN A 242 -16.24 22.83 -5.66
CA ASN A 242 -15.51 23.84 -6.43
C ASN A 242 -14.37 24.52 -5.64
N ALA A 243 -14.23 24.20 -4.35
CA ALA A 243 -13.23 24.78 -3.45
C ALA A 243 -13.27 26.31 -3.43
N ASP A 244 -14.46 26.92 -3.50
CA ASP A 244 -14.62 28.37 -3.51
C ASP A 244 -14.66 29.00 -2.10
N GLY A 245 -14.62 28.17 -1.07
CA GLY A 245 -14.65 28.57 0.33
C GLY A 245 -16.04 28.90 0.86
N PHE A 246 -17.11 28.63 0.13
CA PHE A 246 -18.49 28.89 0.53
C PHE A 246 -19.36 27.64 0.46
N ILE A 247 -19.99 27.27 1.59
CA ILE A 247 -20.78 26.04 1.65
C ILE A 247 -22.18 26.26 1.09
N ASP A 248 -22.49 25.65 -0.05
CA ASP A 248 -23.79 25.80 -0.70
C ASP A 248 -24.32 24.54 -1.40
N VAL A 249 -25.18 24.73 -2.41
CA VAL A 249 -25.86 23.65 -3.11
C VAL A 249 -24.92 22.83 -3.97
N ASP A 250 -23.81 23.39 -4.42
CA ASP A 250 -22.84 22.64 -5.21
C ASP A 250 -22.17 21.57 -4.34
N ASP A 251 -21.82 21.88 -3.09
CA ASP A 251 -21.25 20.91 -2.14
C ASP A 251 -22.24 19.80 -1.77
N LEU A 252 -23.49 20.17 -1.53
CA LEU A 252 -24.55 19.19 -1.29
C LEU A 252 -24.72 18.26 -2.50
N ASN A 253 -24.65 18.80 -3.72
CA ASN A 253 -24.71 17.98 -4.92
C ASN A 253 -23.49 17.06 -5.07
N ALA A 254 -22.31 17.43 -4.56
CA ALA A 254 -21.15 16.55 -4.51
C ALA A 254 -21.41 15.33 -3.61
N VAL A 255 -21.94 15.53 -2.40
CA VAL A 255 -22.32 14.42 -1.49
C VAL A 255 -23.39 13.53 -2.13
N LEU A 256 -24.48 14.13 -2.64
CA LEU A 256 -25.58 13.37 -3.24
C LEU A 256 -25.18 12.66 -4.53
N GLY A 257 -24.26 13.25 -5.30
CA GLY A 257 -23.73 12.68 -6.55
C GLY A 257 -22.85 11.45 -6.32
N ALA A 258 -22.25 11.34 -5.14
CA ALA A 258 -21.40 10.22 -4.75
C ALA A 258 -22.01 9.36 -3.63
N TRP A 259 -23.29 9.51 -3.31
CA TRP A 259 -23.93 8.85 -2.18
C TRP A 259 -23.72 7.32 -2.15
N GLY A 260 -23.26 6.81 -1.00
CA GLY A 260 -22.94 5.40 -0.77
C GLY A 260 -21.61 4.96 -1.36
N SER A 261 -20.80 5.90 -1.90
CA SER A 261 -19.44 5.60 -2.34
C SER A 261 -18.54 5.38 -1.13
N VAL A 262 -17.55 4.51 -1.32
CA VAL A 262 -16.44 4.32 -0.38
C VAL A 262 -15.17 4.58 -1.19
N CYS A 263 -14.34 5.49 -0.71
CA CYS A 263 -13.17 5.97 -1.42
C CYS A 263 -11.91 5.55 -0.69
N GLU A 264 -11.14 4.64 -1.25
CA GLU A 264 -9.91 4.13 -0.63
C GLU A 264 -8.70 4.20 -1.52
#